data_AF-A0A8H5PKS6-F1
#
_entry.id   AF-A0A8H5PKS6-F1
#
_cell.length_a   1.000
_cell.length_b   1.000
_cell.length_c   1.000
_cell.angle_alpha   90.00
_cell.angle_beta   90.00
_cell.angle_gamma   90.00
#
_symmetry.space_group_name_H-M   'P 1'
#
loop_
_entity.id
_entity.type
_entity.pdbx_description
1 polymer ?
#
loop_
_entity_poly.entity_id
_entity_poly.type
_entity_poly.pdbx_seq_one_letter_code
_entity_poly.pdbx_strand_id
1 'polypeptide(L)'
;MEHVKRFVDMYRQMCDQFLEQRTIELFRAILTLLHQFFLDGKSKKFISSLVQEGLYKERLFQSVEAIKACAQAVNDEASQCQARMVMKVYEKTEQTQIVFHRLMEFLLSNPRFQAADSGNSAPESDPSRLKVSSYDLLNVDRLSWQDQDNSQSTTPTILQSPSQQPALSKTDMEHAKQQLLPCLNCNPEALTRDISSILSLNYHLSENARSRVAAMLRHDRFQTFMRETQVSTRLIVNGRGNISTKESVSSFSVVMAELARMSNTGLTESAPVFILKYFCSEHQPSHPNDPLVSAVGIMASILGQLICQITEKGLAVDLSFISDSKWRQLELLELHNLCTVFKRVVDQIPHGDVVLCITDEISVYETSRLGEETEMAVKKLVQLAHQGRYPVFKLLITCYDRALDVGRYFCGYALEMDEDIETDDTADWIIASQLS
;
A
#
# COMPACT_ATOMS: atom_id res chain seq x y z
N MET A 1 13.71 24.37 -5.47
CA MET A 1 12.63 23.53 -6.07
C MET A 1 11.91 22.65 -5.04
N GLU A 2 12.57 22.15 -4.00
CA GLU A 2 11.94 21.25 -3.00
C GLU A 2 10.74 21.84 -2.25
N HIS A 3 10.80 23.12 -1.88
CA HIS A 3 9.65 23.80 -1.24
C HIS A 3 8.40 23.78 -2.11
N VAL A 4 8.53 24.04 -3.41
CA VAL A 4 7.40 24.04 -4.36
C VAL A 4 6.78 22.64 -4.45
N LYS A 5 7.61 21.59 -4.49
CA LYS A 5 7.14 20.21 -4.53
C LYS A 5 6.34 19.85 -3.27
N ARG A 6 6.82 20.25 -2.08
CA ARG A 6 6.11 20.05 -0.81
C ARG A 6 4.75 20.78 -0.79
N PHE A 7 4.68 21.99 -1.32
CA PHE A 7 3.41 22.72 -1.43
C PHE A 7 2.43 22.02 -2.36
N VAL A 8 2.88 21.55 -3.53
CA VAL A 8 2.05 20.79 -4.47
C VAL A 8 1.54 19.49 -3.84
N ASP A 9 2.40 18.77 -3.12
CA ASP A 9 2.01 17.54 -2.41
C ASP A 9 0.96 17.82 -1.32
N MET A 10 1.09 18.94 -0.57
CA MET A 10 0.08 19.36 0.42
C MET A 10 -1.29 19.64 -0.22
N TYR A 11 -1.32 20.36 -1.35
CA TYR A 11 -2.57 20.63 -2.06
C TYR A 11 -3.22 19.35 -2.60
N ARG A 12 -2.42 18.40 -3.08
CA ARG A 12 -2.91 17.12 -3.58
C ARG A 12 -3.55 16.26 -2.49
N GLN A 13 -3.04 16.34 -1.26
CA GLN A 13 -3.42 15.44 -0.18
C GLN A 13 -4.54 15.98 0.72
N MET A 14 -4.62 17.30 0.93
CA MET A 14 -5.49 17.85 1.97
C MET A 14 -6.68 18.67 1.46
N CYS A 15 -6.68 19.15 0.21
CA CYS A 15 -7.71 20.07 -0.31
C CYS A 15 -8.16 21.10 0.77
N ASP A 16 -7.21 21.68 1.49
CA ASP A 16 -7.51 22.52 2.65
C ASP A 16 -7.96 23.91 2.18
N GLN A 17 -9.21 24.25 2.47
CA GLN A 17 -9.84 25.51 2.05
C GLN A 17 -9.13 26.74 2.62
N PHE A 18 -8.51 26.64 3.80
CA PHE A 18 -7.79 27.76 4.40
C PHE A 18 -6.47 28.02 3.68
N LEU A 19 -5.71 26.96 3.37
CA LEU A 19 -4.48 27.10 2.60
C LEU A 19 -4.76 27.63 1.19
N GLU A 20 -5.84 27.17 0.55
CA GLU A 20 -6.29 27.71 -0.74
C GLU A 20 -6.65 29.19 -0.63
N GLN A 21 -7.45 29.57 0.36
CA GLN A 21 -7.84 30.96 0.60
C GLN A 21 -6.63 31.87 0.84
N ARG A 22 -5.67 31.46 1.67
CA ARG A 22 -4.45 32.24 1.93
C ARG A 22 -3.60 32.42 0.69
N THR A 23 -3.50 31.40 -0.16
CA THR A 23 -2.80 31.50 -1.43
C THR A 23 -3.51 32.43 -2.42
N ILE A 24 -4.86 32.40 -2.47
CA ILE A 24 -5.65 33.35 -3.26
C ILE A 24 -5.43 34.80 -2.78
N GLU A 25 -5.39 35.02 -1.47
CA GLU A 25 -5.10 36.34 -0.88
C GLU A 25 -3.71 36.85 -1.28
N LEU A 26 -2.69 35.99 -1.23
CA LEU A 26 -1.34 36.31 -1.71
C LEU A 26 -1.31 36.65 -3.20
N PHE A 27 -1.99 35.86 -4.05
CA PHE A 27 -2.10 36.15 -5.48
C PHE A 27 -2.77 37.50 -5.74
N ARG A 28 -3.84 37.82 -5.01
CA ARG A 28 -4.51 39.13 -5.10
C ARG A 28 -3.57 40.27 -4.73
N ALA A 29 -2.82 40.15 -3.64
CA ALA A 29 -1.85 41.18 -3.22
C ALA A 29 -0.76 41.42 -4.29
N ILE A 30 -0.24 40.35 -4.89
CA ILE A 30 0.74 40.44 -5.98
C ILE A 30 0.14 41.13 -7.21
N LEU A 31 -1.09 40.75 -7.62
CA LEU A 31 -1.76 41.37 -8.75
C LEU A 31 -2.03 42.85 -8.51
N THR A 32 -2.42 43.25 -7.29
CA THR A 32 -2.61 44.66 -6.92
C THR A 32 -1.30 45.45 -7.06
N LEU A 33 -0.17 44.90 -6.60
CA LEU A 33 1.15 45.52 -6.77
C LEU A 33 1.51 45.67 -8.25
N LEU A 34 1.36 44.61 -9.05
CA LEU A 34 1.66 44.64 -10.48
C LEU A 34 0.78 45.65 -11.21
N HIS A 35 -0.51 45.72 -10.87
CA HIS A 35 -1.45 46.67 -11.45
C HIS A 35 -1.03 48.13 -11.15
N GLN A 36 -0.63 48.42 -9.91
CA GLN A 36 -0.07 49.73 -9.54
C GLN A 36 1.22 50.04 -10.31
N PHE A 37 2.12 49.06 -10.47
CA PHE A 37 3.38 49.23 -11.18
C PHE A 37 3.19 49.51 -12.68
N PHE A 38 2.27 48.80 -13.34
CA PHE A 38 2.06 48.91 -14.80
C PHE A 38 1.14 50.07 -15.22
N LEU A 39 0.17 50.48 -14.38
CA LEU A 39 -0.68 51.63 -14.69
C LEU A 39 0.01 52.96 -14.44
N ASP A 40 0.79 53.08 -13.37
CA ASP A 40 1.54 54.30 -13.07
C ASP A 40 2.78 54.47 -13.97
N GLY A 41 3.23 53.39 -14.61
CA GLY A 41 4.32 53.43 -15.61
C GLY A 41 3.91 54.03 -16.96
N LYS A 42 2.61 54.00 -17.33
CA LYS A 42 2.12 54.50 -18.63
C LYS A 42 1.66 55.96 -18.61
N SER A 43 1.46 56.56 -17.44
CA SER A 43 0.96 57.93 -17.26
C SER A 43 2.07 59.00 -17.10
N LYS A 44 3.35 58.60 -17.04
CA LYS A 44 4.51 59.53 -16.95
C LYS A 44 4.85 60.23 -18.26
N LYS A 45 3.89 60.92 -18.88
CA LYS A 45 4.21 61.97 -19.86
C LYS A 45 3.77 63.38 -19.50
N PHE A 46 2.92 63.67 -18.52
CA PHE A 46 2.60 65.06 -18.20
C PHE A 46 2.31 65.31 -16.70
N ILE A 47 3.24 66.05 -16.07
CA ILE A 47 3.07 67.01 -14.96
C ILE A 47 2.67 66.45 -13.56
N SER A 48 3.68 66.31 -12.67
CA SER A 48 3.66 66.67 -11.22
C SER A 48 4.81 65.93 -10.49
N SER A 49 5.99 66.55 -10.41
CA SER A 49 7.15 66.02 -9.69
C SER A 49 7.26 66.63 -8.28
N LEU A 50 7.76 65.82 -7.34
CA LEU A 50 8.03 66.02 -5.90
C LEU A 50 6.96 65.61 -4.88
N VAL A 51 5.65 65.89 -5.06
CA VAL A 51 4.63 65.46 -4.07
C VAL A 51 4.06 64.06 -4.37
N GLN A 52 3.90 63.69 -5.64
CA GLN A 52 3.42 62.35 -6.03
C GLN A 52 4.45 61.24 -5.83
N GLU A 53 5.74 61.59 -5.82
CA GLU A 53 6.84 60.62 -5.71
C GLU A 53 6.94 60.02 -4.29
N GLY A 54 6.68 60.82 -3.25
CA GLY A 54 6.59 60.36 -1.87
C GLY A 54 5.39 59.43 -1.62
N LEU A 55 4.21 59.82 -2.12
CA LEU A 55 2.98 59.03 -2.00
C LEU A 55 3.04 57.72 -2.79
N TYR A 56 3.66 57.72 -3.97
CA TYR A 56 3.89 56.50 -4.74
C TYR A 56 4.83 55.54 -4.02
N LYS A 57 5.95 56.05 -3.49
CA LYS A 57 6.92 55.24 -2.73
C LYS A 57 6.31 54.63 -1.47
N GLU A 58 5.47 55.39 -0.78
CA GLU A 58 4.78 54.92 0.42
C GLU A 58 3.72 53.85 0.11
N ARG A 59 2.93 54.03 -0.95
CA ARG A 59 2.00 52.98 -1.42
C ARG A 59 2.72 51.72 -1.87
N LEU A 60 3.85 51.85 -2.58
CA LEU A 60 4.66 50.70 -3.00
C LEU A 60 5.19 49.95 -1.77
N PHE A 61 5.68 50.66 -0.76
CA PHE A 61 6.15 50.06 0.48
C PHE A 61 5.03 49.35 1.22
N GLN A 62 3.84 49.97 1.34
CA GLN A 62 2.66 49.34 1.92
C GLN A 62 2.21 48.08 1.15
N SER A 63 2.22 48.11 -0.18
CA SER A 63 1.88 46.96 -1.02
C SER A 63 2.91 45.82 -0.87
N VAL A 64 4.20 46.14 -0.75
CA VAL A 64 5.26 45.15 -0.48
C VAL A 64 5.12 44.54 0.91
N GLU A 65 4.86 45.34 1.94
CA GLU A 65 4.61 44.84 3.30
C GLU A 65 3.34 43.99 3.37
N ALA A 66 2.28 44.34 2.63
CA ALA A 66 1.08 43.53 2.51
C ALA A 66 1.38 42.16 1.87
N ILE A 67 2.18 42.12 0.80
CA ILE A 67 2.61 40.85 0.19
C ILE A 67 3.42 40.02 1.16
N LYS A 68 4.35 40.63 1.92
CA LYS A 68 5.12 39.90 2.95
C LYS A 68 4.21 39.31 4.03
N ALA A 69 3.24 40.08 4.51
CA ALA A 69 2.27 39.60 5.50
C ALA A 69 1.43 38.44 4.95
N CYS A 70 0.94 38.53 3.70
CA CYS A 70 0.23 37.44 3.04
C CYS A 70 1.12 36.20 2.84
N ALA A 71 2.39 36.39 2.44
CA ALA A 71 3.33 35.29 2.25
C ALA A 71 3.64 34.57 3.58
N GLN A 72 3.80 35.33 4.67
CA GLN A 72 3.96 34.76 6.01
C GLN A 72 2.72 33.97 6.43
N ALA A 73 1.52 34.52 6.22
CA ALA A 73 0.28 33.83 6.54
C ALA A 73 0.10 32.51 5.76
N VAL A 74 0.49 32.48 4.48
CA VAL A 74 0.52 31.23 3.69
C VAL A 74 1.51 30.23 4.30
N ASN A 75 2.69 30.68 4.70
CA ASN A 75 3.71 29.80 5.27
C ASN A 75 3.31 29.25 6.65
N ASP A 76 2.67 30.06 7.48
CA ASP A 76 2.15 29.65 8.79
C ASP A 76 1.02 28.63 8.62
N GLU A 77 0.07 28.89 7.71
CA GLU A 77 -1.02 27.94 7.40
C GLU A 77 -0.47 26.64 6.79
N ALA A 78 0.52 26.73 5.91
CA ALA A 78 1.17 25.55 5.34
C ALA A 78 1.85 24.70 6.42
N SER A 79 2.50 25.34 7.39
CA SER A 79 3.12 24.66 8.53
C SER A 79 2.07 23.97 9.42
N GLN A 80 0.94 24.63 9.66
CA GLN A 80 -0.19 24.03 10.39
C GLN A 80 -0.84 22.87 9.62
N CYS A 81 -1.01 23.01 8.30
CA CYS A 81 -1.49 21.95 7.42
C CYS A 81 -0.56 20.73 7.48
N GLN A 82 0.75 20.97 7.44
CA GLN A 82 1.75 19.90 7.56
C GLN A 82 1.67 19.20 8.92
N ALA A 83 1.55 19.95 10.02
CA ALA A 83 1.37 19.35 11.35
C ALA A 83 0.09 18.49 11.44
N ARG A 84 -1.03 19.00 10.90
CA ARG A 84 -2.30 18.25 10.81
C ARG A 84 -2.16 16.97 9.97
N MET A 85 -1.41 17.02 8.88
CA MET A 85 -1.14 15.85 8.04
C MET A 85 -0.32 14.79 8.77
N VAL A 86 0.75 15.19 9.47
CA VAL A 86 1.57 14.27 10.26
C VAL A 86 0.73 13.58 11.34
N MET A 87 -0.13 14.33 12.03
CA MET A 87 -1.05 13.77 13.03
C MET A 87 -2.01 12.74 12.41
N LYS A 88 -2.63 13.03 11.25
CA LYS A 88 -3.51 12.08 10.55
C LYS A 88 -2.78 10.80 10.14
N VAL A 89 -1.54 10.90 9.65
CA VAL A 89 -0.73 9.73 9.29
C VAL A 89 -0.37 8.90 10.53
N TYR A 90 -0.09 9.55 11.65
CA TYR A 90 0.17 8.89 12.92
C TYR A 90 -1.06 8.11 13.43
N GLU A 91 -2.23 8.75 13.45
CA GLU A 91 -3.50 8.10 13.85
C GLU A 91 -3.81 6.88 12.97
N LYS A 92 -3.63 7.01 11.64
CA LYS A 92 -3.82 5.90 10.70
C LYS A 92 -2.81 4.76 10.92
N THR A 93 -1.57 5.11 11.23
CA THR A 93 -0.53 4.14 11.57
C THR A 93 -0.90 3.31 12.80
N GLU A 94 -1.39 3.96 13.85
CA GLU A 94 -1.83 3.28 15.07
C GLU A 94 -3.02 2.34 14.78
N GLN A 95 -4.02 2.82 14.03
CA GLN A 95 -5.17 2.01 13.61
C GLN A 95 -4.73 0.79 12.78
N THR A 96 -3.79 0.98 11.86
CA THR A 96 -3.19 -0.10 11.06
C THR A 96 -2.53 -1.14 11.97
N GLN A 97 -1.72 -0.71 12.93
CA GLN A 97 -1.05 -1.62 13.87
C GLN A 97 -2.04 -2.45 14.68
N ILE A 98 -3.14 -1.83 15.13
CA ILE A 98 -4.23 -2.54 15.83
C ILE A 98 -4.82 -3.64 14.96
N VAL A 99 -5.07 -3.37 13.66
CA VAL A 99 -5.59 -4.39 12.74
C VAL A 99 -4.60 -5.54 12.57
N PHE A 100 -3.34 -5.26 12.27
CA PHE A 100 -2.34 -6.32 12.09
C PHE A 100 -2.08 -7.11 13.37
N HIS A 101 -2.14 -6.46 14.54
CA HIS A 101 -2.06 -7.13 15.82
C HIS A 101 -3.22 -8.10 16.04
N ARG A 102 -4.46 -7.66 15.79
CA ARG A 102 -5.66 -8.52 15.88
C ARG A 102 -5.63 -9.68 14.89
N LEU A 103 -5.16 -9.45 13.66
CA LEU A 103 -4.97 -10.51 12.67
C LEU A 103 -3.97 -11.55 13.19
N MET A 104 -2.84 -11.11 13.75
CA MET A 104 -1.84 -12.01 14.32
C MET A 104 -2.33 -12.77 15.55
N GLU A 105 -2.99 -12.08 16.47
CA GLU A 105 -3.58 -12.68 17.67
C GLU A 105 -4.61 -13.74 17.30
N PHE A 106 -5.46 -13.46 16.30
CA PHE A 106 -6.42 -14.43 15.78
C PHE A 106 -5.72 -15.66 15.21
N LEU A 107 -4.69 -15.49 14.38
CA LEU A 107 -3.94 -16.62 13.83
C LEU A 107 -3.27 -17.46 14.94
N LEU A 108 -2.63 -16.83 15.92
CA LEU A 108 -1.95 -17.53 17.00
C LEU A 108 -2.91 -18.23 17.97
N SER A 109 -4.11 -17.68 18.18
CA SER A 109 -5.13 -18.25 19.06
C SER A 109 -6.06 -19.24 18.37
N ASN A 110 -5.98 -19.40 17.04
CA ASN A 110 -6.87 -20.27 16.29
C ASN A 110 -6.60 -21.75 16.64
N PRO A 111 -7.59 -22.50 17.16
CA PRO A 111 -7.42 -23.91 17.53
C PRO A 111 -6.97 -24.81 16.37
N ARG A 112 -7.21 -24.42 15.12
CA ARG A 112 -6.74 -25.18 13.94
C ARG A 112 -5.22 -25.18 13.78
N PHE A 113 -4.55 -24.19 14.35
CA PHE A 113 -3.11 -23.97 14.22
C PHE A 113 -2.34 -24.31 15.49
N GLN A 114 -3.05 -24.69 16.57
CA GLN A 114 -2.41 -25.20 17.77
C GLN A 114 -1.96 -26.64 17.55
N ALA A 115 -0.67 -26.89 17.72
CA ALA A 115 -0.17 -28.23 17.98
C ALA A 115 -0.78 -28.74 19.30
N ALA A 116 -0.88 -30.05 19.47
CA ALA A 116 -1.47 -30.66 20.66
C ALA A 116 -0.53 -30.50 21.88
N ASP A 117 -0.38 -29.28 22.39
CA ASP A 117 0.28 -29.06 23.67
C ASP A 117 -0.70 -29.43 24.79
N SER A 118 -0.53 -30.64 25.32
CA SER A 118 -1.03 -31.03 26.63
C SER A 118 -0.18 -30.37 27.73
N GLY A 119 -0.73 -29.35 28.39
CA GLY A 119 -0.26 -28.96 29.73
C GLY A 119 -0.07 -27.46 29.97
N ASN A 120 -1.09 -26.85 30.55
CA ASN A 120 -1.01 -25.73 31.50
C ASN A 120 0.13 -24.71 31.36
N SER A 121 -0.19 -23.61 30.69
CA SER A 121 0.08 -22.29 31.26
C SER A 121 -1.02 -21.34 30.80
N ALA A 122 -1.97 -21.07 31.71
CA ALA A 122 -2.86 -19.92 31.58
C ALA A 122 -2.01 -18.66 31.38
N PRO A 123 -2.40 -17.73 30.51
CA PRO A 123 -1.72 -16.45 30.45
C PRO A 123 -2.02 -15.71 31.75
N GLU A 124 -1.03 -15.61 32.64
CA GLU A 124 -1.01 -14.54 33.63
C GLU A 124 -1.04 -13.23 32.85
N SER A 125 -2.17 -12.55 32.94
CA SER A 125 -2.33 -11.17 32.51
C SER A 125 -1.45 -10.29 33.39
N ASP A 126 -0.20 -10.07 32.98
CA ASP A 126 0.63 -8.99 33.52
C ASP A 126 0.42 -7.73 32.64
N PRO A 127 -0.32 -6.71 33.09
CA PRO A 127 -0.63 -5.53 32.29
C PRO A 127 0.53 -4.53 32.22
N SER A 128 1.75 -4.91 32.63
CA SER A 128 2.78 -3.94 33.01
C SER A 128 4.07 -3.99 32.20
N ARG A 129 4.05 -4.33 30.90
CA ARG A 129 5.22 -4.11 30.03
C ARG A 129 4.83 -3.81 28.59
N LEU A 130 4.69 -2.52 28.29
CA LEU A 130 5.11 -1.86 27.05
C LEU A 130 4.83 -0.34 27.21
N LYS A 131 5.65 0.34 28.03
CA LYS A 131 5.80 1.79 27.87
C LYS A 131 6.72 1.98 26.68
N VAL A 132 6.14 2.19 25.50
CA VAL A 132 6.87 2.83 24.41
C VAL A 132 7.25 4.22 24.91
N SER A 133 8.55 4.45 25.09
CA SER A 133 9.09 5.74 25.47
C SER A 133 8.77 6.75 24.38
N SER A 134 7.96 7.75 24.70
CA SER A 134 7.58 8.86 23.83
C SER A 134 8.76 9.74 23.40
N TYR A 135 9.97 9.50 23.92
CA TYR A 135 11.15 10.31 23.67
C TYR A 135 12.12 9.77 22.61
N ASP A 136 11.98 8.51 22.16
CA ASP A 136 12.94 7.91 21.22
C ASP A 136 12.61 8.12 19.73
N LEU A 137 11.48 8.77 19.40
CA LEU A 137 11.04 9.01 18.01
C LEU A 137 11.19 10.47 17.54
N LEU A 138 11.67 11.37 18.39
CA LEU A 138 11.89 12.78 18.05
C LEU A 138 13.28 13.06 17.45
N ASN A 139 14.18 12.07 17.40
CA ASN A 139 15.48 12.19 16.75
C ASN A 139 15.50 11.48 15.40
N VAL A 140 14.79 12.04 14.42
CA VAL A 140 15.21 11.92 13.02
C VAL A 140 16.05 13.15 12.70
N ASP A 141 17.32 13.07 13.10
CA ASP A 141 18.32 14.09 12.82
C ASP A 141 18.72 14.01 11.34
N ARG A 142 18.21 14.97 10.56
CA ARG A 142 19.02 15.96 9.85
C ARG A 142 20.44 15.49 9.41
N LEU A 143 20.52 14.75 8.32
CA LEU A 143 21.72 14.67 7.47
C LEU A 143 21.33 15.15 6.06
N SER A 144 21.56 16.42 5.74
CA SER A 144 22.76 16.88 5.05
C SER A 144 22.94 16.21 3.67
N TRP A 145 22.24 16.74 2.68
CA TRP A 145 22.63 16.59 1.27
C TRP A 145 23.24 17.91 0.83
N GLN A 146 24.55 18.04 1.06
CA GLN A 146 25.36 19.14 0.54
C GLN A 146 26.18 18.60 -0.64
N ASP A 147 25.90 19.21 -1.79
CA ASP A 147 26.70 19.45 -2.99
C ASP A 147 27.55 18.34 -3.63
N GLN A 148 27.23 18.10 -4.91
CA GLN A 148 28.23 18.37 -5.94
C GLN A 148 27.60 19.12 -7.12
N ASP A 149 27.78 20.42 -7.10
CA ASP A 149 27.66 21.31 -8.24
C ASP A 149 28.59 20.84 -9.36
N ASN A 150 28.04 20.67 -10.56
CA ASN A 150 28.82 20.88 -11.77
C ASN A 150 27.98 21.77 -12.70
N SER A 151 28.42 23.02 -12.80
CA SER A 151 27.78 24.08 -13.56
C SER A 151 27.78 23.76 -15.06
N GLN A 152 26.62 23.68 -15.68
CA GLN A 152 26.46 24.12 -17.06
C GLN A 152 25.22 24.99 -17.20
N SER A 153 25.50 26.21 -17.62
CA SER A 153 24.57 27.28 -17.96
C SER A 153 23.67 26.87 -19.12
N THR A 154 22.35 26.90 -18.91
CA THR A 154 21.37 27.00 -20.00
C THR A 154 20.27 27.97 -19.63
N THR A 155 20.10 28.95 -20.53
CA THR A 155 19.11 30.01 -20.62
C THR A 155 17.67 29.60 -20.28
N PRO A 156 16.84 30.48 -19.69
CA PRO A 156 15.45 30.18 -19.42
C PRO A 156 14.63 30.22 -20.72
N THR A 157 14.28 29.04 -21.25
CA THR A 157 13.23 28.92 -22.26
C THR A 157 11.87 29.04 -21.57
N ILE A 158 11.10 30.03 -22.00
CA ILE A 158 9.67 30.17 -21.73
C ILE A 158 8.97 28.90 -22.25
N LEU A 159 8.55 28.03 -21.35
CA LEU A 159 7.65 26.89 -21.63
C LEU A 159 6.35 27.18 -20.90
N GLN A 160 5.37 27.69 -21.64
CA GLN A 160 4.23 26.92 -22.15
C GLN A 160 3.36 26.36 -21.01
N SER A 161 2.18 26.97 -20.91
CA SER A 161 1.05 26.61 -20.05
C SER A 161 0.81 25.10 -20.03
N PRO A 162 0.45 24.51 -18.88
CA PRO A 162 0.02 23.13 -18.85
C PRO A 162 -1.24 23.01 -19.72
N SER A 163 -1.17 22.14 -20.72
CA SER A 163 -2.34 21.62 -21.42
C SER A 163 -3.35 21.15 -20.38
N GLN A 164 -4.49 21.82 -20.34
CA GLN A 164 -5.66 21.43 -19.56
C GLN A 164 -6.11 20.06 -20.07
N GLN A 165 -5.71 18.99 -19.39
CA GLN A 165 -6.44 17.74 -19.48
C GLN A 165 -7.78 17.97 -18.77
N PRO A 166 -8.92 17.71 -19.43
CA PRO A 166 -10.22 17.90 -18.80
C PRO A 166 -10.33 16.92 -17.64
N ALA A 167 -10.50 17.43 -16.43
CA ALA A 167 -10.87 16.62 -15.29
C ALA A 167 -12.19 15.92 -15.63
N LEU A 168 -12.16 14.59 -15.75
CA LEU A 168 -13.36 13.79 -15.99
C LEU A 168 -14.37 14.05 -14.86
N SER A 169 -15.64 14.16 -15.24
CA SER A 169 -16.70 14.39 -14.26
C SER A 169 -16.85 13.17 -13.35
N LYS A 170 -17.37 13.34 -12.12
CA LYS A 170 -17.61 12.21 -11.20
C LYS A 170 -18.45 11.09 -11.85
N THR A 171 -19.36 11.47 -12.75
CA THR A 171 -20.18 10.55 -13.54
C THR A 171 -19.37 9.72 -14.54
N ASP A 172 -18.35 10.30 -15.17
CA ASP A 172 -17.50 9.57 -16.12
C ASP A 172 -16.55 8.61 -15.39
N MET A 173 -16.09 8.97 -14.19
CA MET A 173 -15.27 8.09 -13.35
C MET A 173 -16.05 6.86 -12.87
N GLU A 174 -17.30 7.04 -12.44
CA GLU A 174 -18.15 5.92 -12.05
C GLU A 174 -18.48 5.02 -13.26
N HIS A 175 -18.70 5.61 -14.43
CA HIS A 175 -18.89 4.86 -15.67
C HIS A 175 -17.64 4.04 -16.05
N ALA A 176 -16.45 4.64 -15.99
CA ALA A 176 -15.19 3.94 -16.25
C ALA A 176 -14.98 2.75 -15.30
N LYS A 177 -15.33 2.91 -14.02
CA LYS A 177 -15.30 1.83 -13.03
C LYS A 177 -16.31 0.73 -13.36
N GLN A 178 -17.54 1.09 -13.72
CA GLN A 178 -18.58 0.14 -14.13
C GLN A 178 -18.21 -0.63 -15.40
N GLN A 179 -17.39 -0.04 -16.28
CA GLN A 179 -16.83 -0.74 -17.44
C GLN A 179 -15.66 -1.65 -17.08
N LEU A 180 -14.78 -1.22 -16.17
CA LEU A 180 -13.56 -1.95 -15.82
C LEU A 180 -13.80 -3.20 -14.98
N LEU A 181 -14.68 -3.13 -13.97
CA LEU A 181 -14.91 -4.25 -13.05
C LEU A 181 -15.38 -5.55 -13.74
N PRO A 182 -16.32 -5.49 -14.72
CA PRO A 182 -16.67 -6.66 -15.53
C PRO A 182 -15.50 -7.21 -16.33
N CYS A 183 -14.65 -6.36 -16.93
CA CYS A 183 -13.48 -6.79 -17.70
C CYS A 183 -12.46 -7.53 -16.83
N LEU A 184 -12.30 -7.12 -15.57
CA LEU A 184 -11.36 -7.74 -14.64
C LEU A 184 -11.85 -9.07 -14.06
N ASN A 185 -13.03 -9.56 -14.47
CA ASN A 185 -13.68 -10.75 -13.91
C ASN A 185 -13.73 -10.72 -12.37
N CYS A 186 -13.87 -9.52 -11.79
CA CYS A 186 -13.87 -9.33 -10.35
C CYS A 186 -15.18 -9.87 -9.77
N ASN A 187 -15.21 -11.15 -9.41
CA ASN A 187 -16.35 -11.78 -8.78
C ASN A 187 -16.08 -12.00 -7.27
N PRO A 188 -16.66 -11.18 -6.36
CA PRO A 188 -16.49 -11.38 -4.92
C PRO A 188 -17.06 -12.73 -4.43
N GLU A 189 -18.02 -13.31 -5.14
CA GLU A 189 -18.53 -14.65 -4.84
C GLU A 189 -17.52 -15.75 -5.19
N ALA A 190 -16.71 -15.56 -6.24
CA ALA A 190 -15.66 -16.51 -6.61
C ALA A 190 -14.61 -16.57 -5.49
N LEU A 191 -14.13 -15.42 -5.02
CA LEU A 191 -13.18 -15.36 -3.91
C LEU A 191 -13.73 -15.96 -2.61
N THR A 192 -15.02 -15.73 -2.33
CA THR A 192 -15.70 -16.34 -1.18
C THR A 192 -15.78 -17.87 -1.33
N ARG A 193 -15.98 -18.35 -2.55
CA ARG A 193 -15.97 -19.78 -2.89
C ARG A 193 -14.59 -20.39 -2.72
N ASP A 194 -13.53 -19.70 -3.16
CA ASP A 194 -12.13 -20.16 -3.01
C ASP A 194 -11.78 -20.32 -1.53
N ILE A 195 -12.08 -19.30 -0.72
CA ILE A 195 -11.89 -19.35 0.75
C ILE A 195 -12.70 -20.51 1.34
N SER A 196 -13.97 -20.66 0.94
CA SER A 196 -14.83 -21.72 1.46
C SER A 196 -14.34 -23.11 1.04
N SER A 197 -13.85 -23.27 -0.18
CA SER A 197 -13.27 -24.50 -0.73
C SER A 197 -12.09 -24.95 0.14
N ILE A 198 -11.09 -24.07 0.30
CA ILE A 198 -9.90 -24.31 1.12
C ILE A 198 -10.26 -24.67 2.57
N LEU A 199 -11.20 -23.94 3.17
CA LEU A 199 -11.61 -24.15 4.57
C LEU A 199 -12.54 -25.37 4.74
N SER A 200 -13.28 -25.77 3.72
CA SER A 200 -14.23 -26.92 3.75
C SER A 200 -13.52 -28.27 3.59
N LEU A 201 -12.43 -28.30 2.81
CA LEU A 201 -11.64 -29.50 2.55
C LEU A 201 -10.85 -29.98 3.77
N ASN A 202 -10.77 -29.18 4.83
CA ASN A 202 -9.80 -29.36 5.91
C ASN A 202 -10.42 -29.71 7.27
N TYR A 203 -11.21 -30.79 7.31
CA TYR A 203 -11.47 -31.49 8.58
C TYR A 203 -10.18 -32.17 9.04
N HIS A 204 -9.37 -31.40 9.77
CA HIS A 204 -8.11 -31.72 10.45
C HIS A 204 -6.84 -31.71 9.58
N LEU A 205 -6.13 -30.57 9.64
CA LEU A 205 -4.69 -30.52 9.37
C LEU A 205 -4.00 -31.65 10.15
N SER A 206 -3.09 -32.35 9.47
CA SER A 206 -2.17 -33.32 10.10
C SER A 206 -1.39 -32.63 11.22
N GLU A 207 -0.91 -33.39 12.20
CA GLU A 207 -0.11 -32.85 13.29
C GLU A 207 1.13 -32.13 12.77
N ASN A 208 1.84 -32.74 11.80
CA ASN A 208 2.97 -32.12 11.11
C ASN A 208 2.58 -30.80 10.41
N ALA A 209 1.43 -30.75 9.75
CA ALA A 209 0.93 -29.52 9.14
C ALA A 209 0.60 -28.44 10.18
N ARG A 210 0.07 -28.81 11.36
CA ARG A 210 -0.14 -27.85 12.46
C ARG A 210 1.16 -27.34 13.04
N SER A 211 2.13 -28.23 13.28
CA SER A 211 3.46 -27.84 13.76
C SER A 211 4.17 -26.93 12.76
N ARG A 212 4.06 -27.20 11.45
CA ARG A 212 4.53 -26.29 10.37
C ARG A 212 3.88 -24.92 10.43
N VAL A 213 2.56 -24.87 10.52
CA VAL A 213 1.85 -23.60 10.62
C VAL A 213 2.23 -22.86 11.91
N ALA A 214 2.28 -23.54 13.05
CA ALA A 214 2.66 -22.95 14.33
C ALA A 214 4.09 -22.39 14.27
N ALA A 215 5.03 -23.14 13.70
CA ALA A 215 6.41 -22.70 13.49
C ALA A 215 6.46 -21.45 12.59
N MET A 216 5.73 -21.43 11.46
CA MET A 216 5.65 -20.27 10.58
C MET A 216 5.11 -19.04 11.31
N LEU A 217 3.98 -19.19 12.02
CA LEU A 217 3.33 -18.09 12.75
C LEU A 217 4.20 -17.53 13.88
N ARG A 218 4.98 -18.39 14.55
CA ARG A 218 5.91 -18.02 15.63
C ARG A 218 7.24 -17.50 15.09
N HIS A 219 7.59 -17.75 13.83
CA HIS A 219 8.87 -17.34 13.27
C HIS A 219 9.04 -15.81 13.21
N ASP A 220 10.19 -15.31 13.63
CA ASP A 220 10.48 -13.87 13.75
C ASP A 220 10.27 -13.11 12.44
N ARG A 221 10.66 -13.70 11.29
CA ARG A 221 10.45 -13.08 9.97
C ARG A 221 8.97 -12.86 9.66
N PHE A 222 8.10 -13.83 9.96
CA PHE A 222 6.67 -13.70 9.72
C PHE A 222 6.04 -12.69 10.68
N GLN A 223 6.38 -12.76 11.98
CA GLN A 223 5.90 -11.80 12.97
C GLN A 223 6.35 -10.37 12.64
N THR A 224 7.61 -10.19 12.24
CA THR A 224 8.16 -8.88 11.86
C THR A 224 7.48 -8.37 10.59
N PHE A 225 7.31 -9.22 9.58
CA PHE A 225 6.54 -8.88 8.39
C PHE A 225 5.13 -8.41 8.75
N MET A 226 4.44 -9.08 9.68
CA MET A 226 3.09 -8.71 10.07
C MET A 226 3.04 -7.42 10.90
N ARG A 227 4.02 -7.18 11.79
CA ARG A 227 4.08 -5.98 12.66
C ARG A 227 4.58 -4.72 11.96
N GLU A 228 5.43 -4.84 10.94
CA GLU A 228 5.97 -3.69 10.21
C GLU A 228 4.84 -2.94 9.48
N THR A 229 4.56 -1.69 9.79
CA THR A 229 3.49 -0.92 9.14
C THR A 229 3.96 0.40 8.55
N GLN A 230 5.26 0.70 8.65
CA GLN A 230 5.87 1.95 8.23
C GLN A 230 6.65 1.80 6.93
N VAL A 231 7.21 0.61 6.69
CA VAL A 231 8.03 0.34 5.51
C VAL A 231 7.43 -0.76 4.67
N SER A 232 7.34 -0.50 3.36
CA SER A 232 6.96 -1.50 2.36
C SER A 232 7.93 -2.68 2.42
N THR A 233 7.39 -3.89 2.43
CA THR A 233 8.16 -5.11 2.66
C THR A 233 7.60 -6.28 1.86
N ARG A 234 8.37 -7.34 1.76
CA ARG A 234 7.99 -8.56 1.07
C ARG A 234 8.43 -9.76 1.89
N LEU A 235 7.68 -10.85 1.80
CA LEU A 235 8.00 -12.12 2.41
C LEU A 235 7.53 -13.23 1.47
N ILE A 236 8.39 -14.22 1.25
CA ILE A 236 7.99 -15.49 0.66
C ILE A 236 8.14 -16.58 1.71
N VAL A 237 7.14 -17.46 1.84
CA VAL A 237 7.15 -18.60 2.74
C VAL A 237 7.21 -19.87 1.91
N ASN A 238 8.28 -20.64 2.06
CA ASN A 238 8.49 -21.92 1.41
C ASN A 238 8.29 -23.04 2.43
N GLY A 239 7.27 -23.88 2.22
CA GLY A 239 6.88 -24.92 3.17
C GLY A 239 7.71 -26.19 3.16
N ARG A 240 8.51 -26.42 2.10
CA ARG A 240 9.22 -27.68 1.86
C ARG A 240 8.33 -28.91 2.04
N GLY A 241 7.06 -28.77 1.67
CA GLY A 241 6.10 -29.85 1.69
C GLY A 241 6.57 -31.00 0.80
N ASN A 242 6.52 -32.21 1.34
CA ASN A 242 6.91 -33.38 0.56
C ASN A 242 5.86 -33.62 -0.53
N ILE A 243 6.25 -33.43 -1.80
CA ILE A 243 5.38 -33.65 -2.97
C ILE A 243 4.90 -35.11 -3.04
N SER A 244 5.62 -36.05 -2.42
CA SER A 244 5.24 -37.47 -2.36
C SER A 244 4.14 -37.77 -1.35
N THR A 245 3.95 -36.91 -0.34
CA THR A 245 2.81 -37.02 0.59
C THR A 245 1.65 -36.23 -0.01
N LYS A 246 0.57 -36.94 -0.37
CA LYS A 246 -0.68 -36.32 -0.85
C LYS A 246 -1.38 -35.53 0.26
N GLU A 247 -0.83 -34.40 0.68
CA GLU A 247 -1.65 -33.36 1.31
C GLU A 247 -2.50 -32.74 0.20
N SER A 248 -3.83 -32.86 0.31
CA SER A 248 -4.76 -32.37 -0.72
C SER A 248 -4.85 -30.84 -0.77
N VAL A 249 -4.46 -30.16 0.31
CA VAL A 249 -4.49 -28.71 0.47
C VAL A 249 -3.27 -28.29 1.29
N SER A 250 -2.57 -27.25 0.84
CA SER A 250 -1.42 -26.71 1.56
C SER A 250 -1.82 -26.14 2.92
N SER A 251 -1.03 -26.46 3.95
CA SER A 251 -1.28 -25.98 5.31
C SER A 251 -1.24 -24.44 5.41
N PHE A 252 -0.46 -23.77 4.55
CA PHE A 252 -0.41 -22.31 4.50
C PHE A 252 -1.61 -21.70 3.78
N SER A 253 -2.17 -22.36 2.76
CA SER A 253 -3.42 -21.94 2.14
C SER A 253 -4.54 -21.81 3.17
N VAL A 254 -4.58 -22.69 4.19
CA VAL A 254 -5.55 -22.57 5.30
C VAL A 254 -5.32 -21.30 6.12
N VAL A 255 -4.07 -20.97 6.43
CA VAL A 255 -3.73 -19.73 7.15
C VAL A 255 -4.13 -18.52 6.33
N MET A 256 -3.81 -18.52 5.03
CA MET A 256 -4.15 -17.42 4.11
C MET A 256 -5.67 -17.29 3.94
N ALA A 257 -6.40 -18.41 3.88
CA ALA A 257 -7.86 -18.42 3.80
C ALA A 257 -8.52 -17.95 5.11
N GLU A 258 -7.96 -18.30 6.27
CA GLU A 258 -8.43 -17.78 7.57
C GLU A 258 -8.18 -16.27 7.71
N LEU A 259 -7.00 -15.79 7.30
CA LEU A 259 -6.68 -14.38 7.25
C LEU A 259 -7.62 -13.63 6.30
N ALA A 260 -7.88 -14.19 5.12
CA ALA A 260 -8.81 -13.65 4.13
C ALA A 260 -10.25 -13.63 4.66
N ARG A 261 -10.69 -14.69 5.36
CA ARG A 261 -12.02 -14.76 5.98
C ARG A 261 -12.18 -13.69 7.05
N MET A 262 -11.20 -13.52 7.93
CA MET A 262 -11.24 -12.51 8.99
C MET A 262 -11.24 -11.09 8.42
N SER A 263 -10.53 -10.85 7.31
CA SER A 263 -10.60 -9.55 6.63
C SER A 263 -12.01 -9.20 6.14
N ASN A 264 -12.85 -10.20 5.86
CA ASN A 264 -14.22 -9.99 5.39
C ASN A 264 -15.24 -9.79 6.54
N THR A 265 -14.86 -9.90 7.82
CA THR A 265 -15.78 -9.76 8.97
C THR A 265 -15.90 -8.33 9.49
N GLY A 266 -15.63 -7.33 8.66
CA GLY A 266 -15.71 -5.91 9.03
C GLY A 266 -14.48 -5.34 9.74
N LEU A 267 -13.48 -6.15 10.08
CA LEU A 267 -12.25 -5.70 10.76
C LEU A 267 -11.53 -4.60 9.97
N THR A 268 -11.60 -4.66 8.64
CA THR A 268 -10.95 -3.71 7.75
C THR A 268 -11.89 -2.65 7.19
N GLU A 269 -13.20 -2.65 7.46
CA GLU A 269 -14.15 -1.74 6.80
C GLU A 269 -13.76 -0.27 6.95
N SER A 270 -13.57 0.19 8.19
CA SER A 270 -13.15 1.57 8.49
C SER A 270 -11.64 1.73 8.71
N ALA A 271 -10.88 0.65 8.66
CA ALA A 271 -9.44 0.70 8.91
C ALA A 271 -8.65 1.15 7.66
N PRO A 272 -7.48 1.79 7.82
CA PRO A 272 -6.58 2.17 6.72
C PRO A 272 -5.79 0.97 6.15
N VAL A 273 -6.46 -0.18 5.97
CA VAL A 273 -5.86 -1.43 5.50
C VAL A 273 -6.67 -1.99 4.33
N PHE A 274 -5.96 -2.37 3.27
CA PHE A 274 -6.47 -3.04 2.08
C PHE A 274 -5.87 -4.44 2.02
N ILE A 275 -6.69 -5.49 1.94
CA ILE A 275 -6.23 -6.88 1.89
C ILE A 275 -6.65 -7.51 0.57
N LEU A 276 -5.69 -7.68 -0.33
CA LEU A 276 -5.86 -8.28 -1.64
C LEU A 276 -5.37 -9.72 -1.56
N LYS A 277 -6.15 -10.68 -2.06
CA LYS A 277 -5.80 -12.10 -1.98
C LYS A 277 -6.07 -12.84 -3.28
N TYR A 278 -5.22 -13.80 -3.60
CA TYR A 278 -5.40 -14.70 -4.73
C TYR A 278 -4.85 -16.09 -4.38
N PHE A 279 -5.63 -17.13 -4.64
CA PHE A 279 -5.28 -18.52 -4.33
C PHE A 279 -4.99 -19.30 -5.63
N CYS A 280 -3.71 -19.43 -6.00
CA CYS A 280 -3.32 -20.11 -7.25
C CYS A 280 -3.76 -21.59 -7.27
N SER A 281 -3.84 -22.24 -6.11
CA SER A 281 -4.26 -23.64 -5.99
C SER A 281 -5.72 -23.89 -6.37
N GLU A 282 -6.60 -22.88 -6.27
CA GLU A 282 -8.02 -22.97 -6.63
C GLU A 282 -8.26 -22.72 -8.13
N HIS A 283 -7.26 -22.18 -8.82
CA HIS A 283 -7.30 -21.84 -10.25
C HIS A 283 -6.26 -22.67 -11.02
N GLN A 284 -6.49 -23.98 -11.15
CA GLN A 284 -5.49 -24.88 -11.72
C GLN A 284 -5.56 -24.98 -13.26
N PRO A 285 -4.40 -25.11 -13.96
CA PRO A 285 -4.36 -25.26 -15.43
C PRO A 285 -5.10 -26.48 -15.96
N SER A 286 -5.31 -27.47 -15.10
CA SER A 286 -6.07 -28.69 -15.39
C SER A 286 -7.57 -28.45 -15.54
N HIS A 287 -8.08 -27.25 -15.21
CA HIS A 287 -9.45 -26.82 -15.47
C HIS A 287 -9.50 -25.94 -16.73
N PRO A 288 -9.73 -26.51 -17.92
CA PRO A 288 -9.55 -25.82 -19.21
C PRO A 288 -10.47 -24.62 -19.46
N ASN A 289 -11.46 -24.38 -18.60
CA ASN A 289 -12.45 -23.32 -18.74
C ASN A 289 -12.30 -22.17 -17.73
N ASP A 290 -11.27 -22.19 -16.87
CA ASP A 290 -11.08 -21.10 -15.92
C ASP A 290 -10.20 -19.99 -16.55
N PRO A 291 -10.77 -18.82 -16.90
CA PRO A 291 -10.03 -17.72 -17.52
C PRO A 291 -9.05 -17.06 -16.55
N LEU A 292 -9.13 -17.36 -15.24
CA LEU A 292 -8.28 -16.78 -14.21
C LEU A 292 -6.97 -17.55 -14.03
N VAL A 293 -6.75 -18.67 -14.74
CA VAL A 293 -5.54 -19.49 -14.59
C VAL A 293 -4.35 -18.89 -15.33
N SER A 294 -3.75 -17.84 -14.73
CA SER A 294 -2.57 -17.17 -15.26
C SER A 294 -2.11 -16.04 -14.32
N ALA A 295 -0.92 -15.50 -14.60
CA ALA A 295 -0.47 -14.24 -14.02
C ALA A 295 -1.42 -13.07 -14.34
N VAL A 296 -2.09 -13.12 -15.50
CA VAL A 296 -3.15 -12.17 -15.87
C VAL A 296 -4.32 -12.26 -14.89
N GLY A 297 -4.76 -13.47 -14.53
CA GLY A 297 -5.81 -13.67 -13.52
C GLY A 297 -5.44 -13.16 -12.14
N ILE A 298 -4.19 -13.35 -11.70
CA ILE A 298 -3.67 -12.75 -10.45
C ILE A 298 -3.84 -11.23 -10.50
N MET A 299 -3.28 -10.60 -11.53
CA MET A 299 -3.26 -9.13 -11.63
C MET A 299 -4.65 -8.53 -11.82
N ALA A 300 -5.53 -9.17 -12.60
CA ALA A 300 -6.89 -8.72 -12.80
C ALA A 300 -7.71 -8.81 -11.50
N SER A 301 -7.60 -9.95 -10.78
CA SER A 301 -8.32 -10.17 -9.52
C SER A 301 -7.88 -9.18 -8.44
N ILE A 302 -6.58 -9.00 -8.20
CA ILE A 302 -6.11 -8.07 -7.15
C ILE A 302 -6.39 -6.61 -7.50
N LEU A 303 -6.39 -6.25 -8.79
CA LEU A 303 -6.79 -4.91 -9.25
C LEU A 303 -8.28 -4.67 -9.02
N GLY A 304 -9.12 -5.64 -9.38
CA GLY A 304 -10.57 -5.56 -9.13
C GLY A 304 -10.89 -5.42 -7.65
N GLN A 305 -10.28 -6.27 -6.81
CA GLN A 305 -10.41 -6.21 -5.36
C GLN A 305 -10.02 -4.84 -4.81
N LEU A 306 -8.91 -4.27 -5.29
CA LEU A 306 -8.44 -2.97 -4.83
C LEU A 306 -9.43 -1.85 -5.18
N ILE A 307 -9.92 -1.81 -6.41
CA ILE A 307 -10.91 -0.81 -6.85
C ILE A 307 -12.20 -0.92 -6.02
N CYS A 308 -12.68 -2.14 -5.75
CA CYS A 308 -13.83 -2.37 -4.90
C CYS A 308 -13.60 -1.84 -3.47
N GLN A 309 -12.50 -2.21 -2.83
CA GLN A 309 -12.21 -1.77 -1.46
C GLN A 309 -12.01 -0.25 -1.34
N ILE A 310 -11.39 0.40 -2.33
CA ILE A 310 -11.27 1.87 -2.35
C ILE A 310 -12.68 2.50 -2.43
N THR A 311 -13.56 1.95 -3.25
CA THR A 311 -14.94 2.42 -3.37
C THR A 311 -15.73 2.24 -2.07
N GLU A 312 -15.65 1.05 -1.46
CA GLU A 312 -16.36 0.72 -0.21
C GLU A 312 -15.94 1.64 0.94
N LYS A 313 -14.69 2.09 0.94
CA LYS A 313 -14.15 3.08 1.88
C LYS A 313 -14.52 4.53 1.57
N GLY A 314 -15.32 4.77 0.53
CA GLY A 314 -15.77 6.10 0.11
C GLY A 314 -14.67 6.95 -0.55
N LEU A 315 -13.58 6.34 -0.99
CA LEU A 315 -12.49 7.02 -1.68
C LEU A 315 -12.76 7.04 -3.20
N ALA A 316 -12.34 8.12 -3.86
CA ALA A 316 -12.45 8.25 -5.31
C ALA A 316 -11.24 7.60 -6.00
N VAL A 317 -11.48 6.72 -6.98
CA VAL A 317 -10.44 6.17 -7.86
C VAL A 317 -10.40 6.97 -9.15
N ASP A 318 -9.28 7.63 -9.40
CA ASP A 318 -8.99 8.27 -10.68
C ASP A 318 -8.55 7.24 -11.72
N LEU A 319 -9.38 7.03 -12.73
CA LEU A 319 -9.11 6.19 -13.91
C LEU A 319 -8.86 7.01 -15.19
N SER A 320 -8.82 8.35 -15.10
CA SER A 320 -8.64 9.24 -16.25
C SER A 320 -7.30 9.06 -16.98
N PHE A 321 -6.31 8.48 -16.31
CA PHE A 321 -4.99 8.22 -16.88
C PHE A 321 -4.99 7.07 -17.91
N ILE A 322 -6.10 6.33 -18.03
CA ILE A 322 -6.26 5.24 -18.99
C ILE A 322 -6.75 5.83 -20.32
N SER A 323 -5.90 5.82 -21.34
CA SER A 323 -6.27 6.22 -22.70
C SER A 323 -7.17 5.19 -23.37
N ASP A 324 -7.94 5.56 -24.39
CA ASP A 324 -8.82 4.64 -25.14
C ASP A 324 -8.07 3.40 -25.68
N SER A 325 -6.82 3.57 -26.09
CA SER A 325 -5.95 2.47 -26.51
C SER A 325 -5.63 1.49 -25.37
N LYS A 326 -5.44 2.00 -24.15
CA LYS A 326 -5.19 1.19 -22.95
C LYS A 326 -6.48 0.54 -22.45
N TRP A 327 -7.64 1.20 -22.61
CA TRP A 327 -8.94 0.60 -22.32
C TRP A 327 -9.15 -0.68 -23.13
N ARG A 328 -8.91 -0.64 -24.44
CA ARG A 328 -8.97 -1.84 -25.29
C ARG A 328 -7.98 -2.92 -24.87
N GLN A 329 -6.77 -2.55 -24.44
CA GLN A 329 -5.78 -3.52 -23.97
C GLN A 329 -6.15 -4.12 -22.60
N LEU A 330 -6.85 -3.38 -21.74
CA LEU A 330 -7.40 -3.89 -20.49
C LEU A 330 -8.59 -4.82 -20.72
N GLU A 331 -9.44 -4.51 -21.71
CA GLU A 331 -10.49 -5.44 -22.19
C GLU A 331 -9.89 -6.75 -22.71
N LEU A 332 -8.70 -6.68 -23.32
CA LEU A 332 -7.93 -7.85 -23.75
C LEU A 332 -7.05 -8.45 -22.65
N LEU A 333 -7.09 -7.91 -21.43
CA LEU A 333 -6.35 -8.38 -20.25
C LEU A 333 -4.83 -8.50 -20.45
N GLU A 334 -4.23 -7.55 -21.17
CA GLU A 334 -2.77 -7.47 -21.35
C GLU A 334 -2.03 -7.27 -20.02
N LEU A 335 -1.17 -8.23 -19.64
CA LEU A 335 -0.51 -8.29 -18.33
C LEU A 335 0.26 -7.01 -17.98
N HIS A 336 1.01 -6.45 -18.94
CA HIS A 336 1.81 -5.26 -18.71
C HIS A 336 0.95 -4.04 -18.34
N ASN A 337 -0.21 -3.93 -19.00
CA ASN A 337 -1.16 -2.85 -18.73
C ASN A 337 -1.85 -3.05 -17.40
N LEU A 338 -2.26 -4.28 -17.06
CA LEU A 338 -2.79 -4.60 -15.73
C LEU A 338 -1.81 -4.22 -14.62
N CYS A 339 -0.53 -4.57 -14.75
CA CYS A 339 0.51 -4.15 -13.80
C CYS A 339 0.66 -2.63 -13.70
N THR A 340 0.58 -1.94 -14.83
CA THR A 340 0.71 -0.48 -14.89
C THR A 340 -0.48 0.22 -14.23
N VAL A 341 -1.70 -0.24 -14.50
CA VAL A 341 -2.92 0.27 -13.90
C VAL A 341 -2.92 -0.04 -12.40
N PHE A 342 -2.59 -1.27 -12.01
CA PHE A 342 -2.47 -1.66 -10.60
C PHE A 342 -1.54 -0.75 -9.82
N LYS A 343 -0.32 -0.51 -10.34
CA LYS A 343 0.61 0.45 -9.74
C LYS A 343 -0.03 1.84 -9.59
N ARG A 344 -0.68 2.34 -10.64
CA ARG A 344 -1.29 3.67 -10.64
C ARG A 344 -2.47 3.79 -9.67
N VAL A 345 -3.21 2.71 -9.43
CA VAL A 345 -4.29 2.68 -8.44
C VAL A 345 -3.70 2.59 -7.02
N VAL A 346 -2.64 1.78 -6.81
CA VAL A 346 -1.90 1.76 -5.54
C VAL A 346 -1.33 3.13 -5.18
N ASP A 347 -0.76 3.84 -6.16
CA ASP A 347 -0.21 5.21 -5.98
C ASP A 347 -1.28 6.26 -5.60
N GLN A 348 -2.57 5.94 -5.67
CA GLN A 348 -3.67 6.83 -5.28
C GLN A 348 -4.14 6.62 -3.84
N ILE A 349 -3.69 5.54 -3.18
CA ILE A 349 -4.10 5.24 -1.82
C ILE A 349 -3.46 6.26 -0.86
N PRO A 350 -4.22 6.78 0.12
CA PRO A 350 -3.73 7.78 1.05
C PRO A 350 -2.46 7.37 1.82
N HIS A 351 -1.66 8.36 2.18
CA HIS A 351 -0.55 8.17 3.10
C HIS A 351 -1.04 7.67 4.47
N GLY A 352 -0.27 6.77 5.08
CA GLY A 352 -0.61 6.10 6.34
C GLY A 352 -1.44 4.83 6.16
N ASP A 353 -1.90 4.52 4.94
CA ASP A 353 -2.63 3.29 4.65
C ASP A 353 -1.67 2.17 4.20
N VAL A 354 -2.10 0.92 4.42
CA VAL A 354 -1.35 -0.29 4.06
C VAL A 354 -2.11 -1.12 3.05
N VAL A 355 -1.41 -1.59 2.02
CA VAL A 355 -1.89 -2.64 1.11
C VAL A 355 -1.15 -3.93 1.42
N LEU A 356 -1.87 -4.93 1.94
CA LEU A 356 -1.40 -6.30 2.07
C LEU A 356 -1.87 -7.11 0.85
N CYS A 357 -0.94 -7.49 0.00
CA CYS A 357 -1.17 -8.35 -1.16
C CYS A 357 -0.69 -9.76 -0.84
N ILE A 358 -1.60 -10.73 -0.92
CA ILE A 358 -1.36 -12.15 -0.64
C ILE A 358 -1.51 -12.92 -1.95
N THR A 359 -0.49 -13.66 -2.33
CA THR A 359 -0.53 -14.59 -3.46
C THR A 359 -0.15 -15.98 -2.95
N ASP A 360 -1.16 -16.83 -2.83
CA ASP A 360 -1.02 -18.14 -2.22
C ASP A 360 -0.72 -19.21 -3.27
N GLU A 361 0.21 -20.12 -2.95
CA GLU A 361 0.64 -21.24 -3.80
C GLU A 361 1.17 -20.87 -5.19
N ILE A 362 2.04 -19.84 -5.25
CA ILE A 362 2.56 -19.34 -6.54
C ILE A 362 3.33 -20.38 -7.35
N SER A 363 3.90 -21.39 -6.67
CA SER A 363 4.63 -22.50 -7.29
C SER A 363 3.77 -23.29 -8.29
N VAL A 364 2.44 -23.26 -8.16
CA VAL A 364 1.50 -23.86 -9.13
C VAL A 364 1.62 -23.21 -10.52
N TYR A 365 2.02 -21.94 -10.60
CA TYR A 365 2.16 -21.21 -11.85
C TYR A 365 3.61 -21.15 -12.37
N GLU A 366 4.58 -21.69 -11.63
CA GLU A 366 5.97 -21.81 -12.06
C GLU A 366 6.18 -23.02 -12.99
N THR A 367 5.40 -23.06 -14.06
CA THR A 367 5.47 -24.08 -15.11
C THR A 367 6.10 -23.51 -16.37
N SER A 368 6.56 -24.37 -17.29
CA SER A 368 7.09 -23.92 -18.59
C SER A 368 6.12 -23.07 -19.41
N ARG A 369 4.81 -23.21 -19.17
CA ARG A 369 3.76 -22.45 -19.86
C ARG A 369 3.49 -21.09 -19.22
N LEU A 370 3.50 -21.01 -17.89
CA LEU A 370 3.04 -19.82 -17.15
C LEU A 370 4.19 -19.05 -16.47
N GLY A 371 5.40 -19.61 -16.45
CA GLY A 371 6.52 -19.12 -15.66
C GLY A 371 6.94 -17.70 -16.02
N GLU A 372 7.11 -17.38 -17.31
CA GLU A 372 7.56 -16.04 -17.74
C GLU A 372 6.58 -14.92 -17.34
N GLU A 373 5.28 -15.15 -17.55
CA GLU A 373 4.23 -14.20 -17.17
C GLU A 373 4.12 -14.05 -15.65
N THR A 374 4.19 -15.19 -14.94
CA THR A 374 4.14 -15.22 -13.46
C THR A 374 5.31 -14.47 -12.87
N GLU A 375 6.49 -14.69 -13.41
CA GLU A 375 7.70 -13.98 -13.04
C GLU A 375 7.57 -12.47 -13.28
N MET A 376 7.02 -12.07 -14.43
CA MET A 376 6.79 -10.66 -14.73
C MET A 376 5.85 -10.02 -13.71
N ALA A 377 4.72 -10.66 -13.40
CA ALA A 377 3.75 -10.16 -12.43
C ALA A 377 4.38 -10.02 -11.03
N VAL A 378 5.03 -11.08 -10.53
CA VAL A 378 5.68 -11.07 -9.21
C VAL A 378 6.78 -10.02 -9.14
N LYS A 379 7.60 -9.89 -10.19
CA LYS A 379 8.62 -8.83 -10.27
C LYS A 379 8.01 -7.43 -10.14
N LYS A 380 6.85 -7.18 -10.75
CA LYS A 380 6.15 -5.88 -10.64
C LYS A 380 5.61 -5.65 -9.23
N LEU A 381 5.06 -6.69 -8.57
CA LEU A 381 4.62 -6.60 -7.18
C LEU A 381 5.80 -6.34 -6.22
N VAL A 382 6.92 -7.04 -6.41
CA VAL A 382 8.15 -6.82 -5.63
C VAL A 382 8.70 -5.39 -5.83
N GLN A 383 8.59 -4.83 -7.03
CA GLN A 383 8.96 -3.44 -7.28
C GLN A 383 8.10 -2.45 -6.48
N LEU A 384 6.83 -2.75 -6.22
CA LEU A 384 5.98 -1.92 -5.33
C LEU A 384 6.46 -2.01 -3.89
N ALA A 385 6.77 -3.22 -3.42
CA ALA A 385 7.32 -3.43 -2.07
C ALA A 385 8.70 -2.77 -1.86
N HIS A 386 9.50 -2.56 -2.90
CA HIS A 386 10.83 -1.95 -2.79
C HIS A 386 10.86 -0.41 -2.85
N GLN A 387 9.83 0.22 -3.43
CA GLN A 387 9.88 1.65 -3.77
C GLN A 387 9.98 2.59 -2.56
N GLY A 388 9.78 2.11 -1.32
CA GLY A 388 9.87 2.92 -0.09
C GLY A 388 8.91 4.12 -0.11
N ARG A 389 7.87 4.03 -0.93
CA ARG A 389 6.83 5.05 -1.12
C ARG A 389 5.58 4.64 -0.37
N TYR A 390 4.73 5.63 -0.15
CA TYR A 390 3.38 5.43 0.35
C TYR A 390 2.42 5.13 -0.82
N PRO A 391 1.36 4.32 -0.60
CA PRO A 391 1.05 3.60 0.64
C PRO A 391 2.08 2.51 0.96
N VAL A 392 2.11 2.04 2.21
CA VAL A 392 2.96 0.93 2.59
C VAL A 392 2.44 -0.34 1.90
N PHE A 393 3.27 -0.93 1.04
CA PHE A 393 2.91 -2.12 0.26
C PHE A 393 3.62 -3.34 0.83
N LYS A 394 2.82 -4.32 1.27
CA LYS A 394 3.26 -5.60 1.81
C LYS A 394 2.92 -6.71 0.84
N LEU A 395 3.92 -7.44 0.39
CA LEU A 395 3.73 -8.62 -0.46
C LEU A 395 4.01 -9.89 0.34
N LEU A 396 3.01 -10.75 0.50
CA LEU A 396 3.15 -12.08 1.06
C LEU A 396 2.92 -13.12 -0.05
N ILE A 397 3.91 -13.97 -0.27
CA ILE A 397 3.81 -15.12 -1.15
C ILE A 397 3.98 -16.39 -0.33
N THR A 398 3.18 -17.42 -0.60
CA THR A 398 3.34 -18.75 0.01
C THR A 398 3.54 -19.80 -1.07
N CYS A 399 4.24 -20.86 -0.71
CA CYS A 399 4.45 -22.06 -1.53
C CYS A 399 4.38 -23.29 -0.62
N TYR A 400 3.70 -24.33 -1.08
CA TYR A 400 3.64 -25.61 -0.39
C TYR A 400 5.03 -26.21 -0.25
N ASP A 401 5.79 -26.27 -1.35
CA ASP A 401 7.18 -26.72 -1.36
C ASP A 401 8.11 -25.50 -1.39
N ARG A 402 8.48 -25.04 -2.58
CA ARG A 402 9.41 -23.94 -2.74
C ARG A 402 9.16 -23.20 -4.06
N ALA A 403 9.28 -21.88 -4.01
CA ALA A 403 9.37 -21.08 -5.22
C ALA A 403 10.70 -21.26 -5.95
N LEU A 404 10.65 -21.37 -7.28
CA LEU A 404 11.80 -21.51 -8.16
C LEU A 404 12.25 -20.15 -8.71
N ASP A 405 11.76 -19.78 -9.89
CA ASP A 405 12.14 -18.57 -10.62
C ASP A 405 11.72 -17.30 -9.89
N VAL A 406 10.54 -17.29 -9.25
CA VAL A 406 10.06 -16.12 -8.51
C VAL A 406 10.82 -15.92 -7.20
N GLY A 407 11.37 -16.99 -6.62
CA GLY A 407 12.12 -16.97 -5.36
C GLY A 407 13.33 -16.03 -5.39
N ARG A 408 13.96 -15.84 -6.56
CA ARG A 408 15.14 -14.96 -6.73
C ARG A 408 14.87 -13.49 -6.38
N TYR A 409 13.61 -13.06 -6.43
CA TYR A 409 13.21 -11.69 -6.09
C TYR A 409 13.09 -11.44 -4.58
N PHE A 410 13.20 -12.49 -3.77
CA PHE A 410 13.03 -12.46 -2.32
C PHE A 410 14.34 -12.75 -1.56
N CYS A 411 15.51 -12.50 -2.16
CA CYS A 411 16.79 -12.65 -1.47
C CYS A 411 16.82 -11.81 -0.17
N GLY A 412 17.04 -12.47 0.97
CA GLY A 412 16.98 -11.86 2.31
C GLY A 412 15.59 -11.77 2.94
N TYR A 413 14.55 -12.14 2.20
CA TYR A 413 13.13 -12.05 2.56
C TYR A 413 12.37 -13.38 2.37
N ALA A 414 13.10 -14.50 2.34
CA ALA A 414 12.50 -15.83 2.27
C ALA A 414 12.44 -16.45 3.67
N LEU A 415 11.32 -17.07 4.03
CA LEU A 415 11.17 -17.93 5.19
C LEU A 415 11.14 -19.36 4.68
N GLU A 416 12.18 -20.11 5.01
CA GLU A 416 12.32 -21.50 4.63
C GLU A 416 11.92 -22.34 5.85
N MET A 417 10.91 -23.18 5.68
CA MET A 417 10.49 -24.12 6.72
C MET A 417 11.40 -25.34 6.71
N ASP A 418 11.57 -25.97 7.86
CA ASP A 418 12.34 -27.22 7.97
C ASP A 418 11.54 -28.41 7.44
N GLU A 419 12.25 -29.39 6.84
CA GLU A 419 11.65 -30.62 6.30
C GLU A 419 11.10 -31.52 7.42
N ASP A 420 11.85 -31.60 8.51
CA ASP A 420 11.52 -32.32 9.74
C ASP A 420 11.28 -31.30 10.85
N ILE A 421 10.06 -30.77 10.94
CA ILE A 421 9.65 -30.15 12.19
C ILE A 421 9.38 -31.29 13.14
N GLU A 422 10.33 -31.56 14.04
CA GLU A 422 10.14 -32.48 15.15
C GLU A 422 8.77 -32.20 15.76
N THR A 423 7.87 -33.19 15.70
CA THR A 423 6.75 -33.23 16.61
C THR A 423 7.37 -33.17 18.00
N ASP A 424 6.81 -32.36 18.89
CA ASP A 424 7.34 -32.24 20.24
C ASP A 424 7.06 -33.55 21.00
N ASP A 425 7.86 -34.56 20.71
CA ASP A 425 7.76 -35.92 21.25
C ASP A 425 8.26 -35.96 22.71
N THR A 426 8.59 -34.81 23.31
CA THR A 426 9.00 -34.73 24.72
C THR A 426 7.86 -35.11 25.68
N ALA A 427 6.61 -35.19 25.22
CA ALA A 427 5.50 -35.71 26.01
C ALA A 427 5.49 -37.25 26.14
N ASP A 428 5.97 -38.00 25.14
CA ASP A 428 5.90 -39.47 25.13
C ASP A 428 6.93 -40.12 26.06
N TRP A 429 8.02 -39.43 26.38
CA TRP A 429 9.05 -39.95 27.31
C TRP A 429 8.62 -39.87 28.79
N ILE A 430 7.66 -39.01 29.14
CA ILE A 430 7.22 -38.83 30.54
C ILE A 430 6.25 -39.96 30.97
N ILE A 431 5.49 -40.54 30.05
CA ILE A 431 4.56 -41.64 30.38
C ILE A 431 5.30 -42.97 30.53
N ALA A 432 6.40 -43.19 29.79
CA ALA A 432 7.21 -44.40 29.91
C ALA A 432 8.06 -44.47 31.19
N SER A 433 8.39 -43.32 31.80
CA SER A 433 9.22 -43.27 33.02
C SER A 433 8.44 -43.36 34.34
N GLN A 434 7.10 -43.36 34.30
CA GLN A 434 6.24 -43.54 35.48
C GLN A 434 5.64 -44.95 35.60
N LEU A 435 6.03 -45.88 34.73
CA LEU A 435 5.59 -47.28 34.73
C LEU A 435 6.74 -48.30 34.86
N SER A 436 7.95 -47.87 35.25
CA SER A 436 9.08 -48.76 35.58
C SER A 436 9.34 -48.87 37.07
#